data_AF-A0A1J4VYG9-F1
#
_entry.id   AF-A0A1J4VYG9-F1
#
_cell.length_a   1.000
_cell.length_b   1.000
_cell.length_c   1.000
_cell.angle_alpha   90.00
_cell.angle_beta   90.00
_cell.angle_gamma   90.00
#
_symmetry.space_group_name_H-M   'P 1'
#
loop_
_entity.id
_entity.type
_entity.pdbx_description
1 polymer ?
#
loop_
_entity_poly.entity_id
_entity_poly.type
_entity_poly.pdbx_seq_one_letter_code
_entity_poly.pdbx_strand_id
1 'polypeptide(L)'
;MASELTWRRLSDKERKEVEEKAKKIMLEFGKTLESLPEIPEAVVEREKFEREEGKGDLCDDIFRDIMLGNAPKKNKNFIIAEKGGWTK
;
A
#
# COMPACT_ATOMS: atom_id res chain seq x y z
N MET A 1 -12.59 12.28 3.18
CA MET A 1 -11.62 11.80 2.17
C MET A 1 -10.26 11.51 2.81
N ALA A 2 -9.51 12.50 3.32
CA ALA A 2 -8.20 12.22 3.95
C ALA A 2 -8.27 11.29 5.20
N SER A 3 -9.34 11.38 6.01
CA SER A 3 -9.55 10.54 7.19
C SER A 3 -9.79 9.05 6.90
N GLU A 4 -10.14 8.69 5.66
CA GLU A 4 -10.38 7.30 5.25
C GLU A 4 -9.07 6.59 4.84
N LEU A 5 -8.05 7.38 4.50
CA LEU A 5 -6.74 6.91 4.00
C LEU A 5 -5.66 6.86 5.08
N THR A 6 -6.00 7.28 6.30
CA THR A 6 -5.11 7.24 7.46
C THR A 6 -5.28 5.94 8.24
N TRP A 7 -4.16 5.37 8.68
CA TRP A 7 -4.11 4.21 9.53
C TRP A 7 -4.90 4.47 10.81
N ARG A 8 -5.76 3.52 11.16
CA ARG A 8 -6.49 3.54 12.42
C ARG A 8 -6.57 2.13 12.99
N ARG A 9 -6.64 2.07 14.32
CA ARG A 9 -6.93 0.81 15.00
C ARG A 9 -8.40 0.44 14.76
N LEU A 10 -8.63 -0.74 14.21
CA LEU A 10 -9.97 -1.29 14.05
C LEU A 10 -10.47 -1.86 15.37
N SER A 11 -11.78 -1.74 15.62
CA SER A 11 -12.45 -2.50 16.68
C SER A 11 -12.52 -3.98 16.33
N ASP A 12 -12.75 -4.85 17.32
CA ASP A 12 -12.85 -6.29 17.09
C ASP A 12 -14.00 -6.67 16.15
N LYS A 13 -15.09 -5.90 16.18
CA LYS A 13 -16.23 -6.06 15.28
C LYS A 13 -15.85 -5.70 13.84
N GLU A 14 -15.27 -4.52 13.63
CA GLU A 14 -14.81 -4.08 12.30
C GLU A 14 -13.75 -5.03 11.72
N ARG A 15 -12.85 -5.54 12.56
CA ARG A 15 -11.82 -6.48 12.15
C ARG A 15 -12.45 -7.77 11.60
N LYS A 16 -13.45 -8.33 12.29
CA LYS A 16 -14.19 -9.51 11.82
C LYS A 16 -14.93 -9.24 10.51
N GLU A 17 -15.60 -8.11 10.40
CA GLU A 17 -16.31 -7.72 9.17
C GLU A 17 -15.35 -7.56 7.98
N VAL A 18 -14.18 -6.95 8.18
CA VAL A 18 -13.14 -6.83 7.15
C VAL A 18 -12.58 -8.19 6.77
N GLU A 19 -12.33 -9.06 7.75
CA GLU A 19 -11.81 -10.41 7.53
C GLU A 19 -12.79 -11.25 6.70
N GLU A 20 -14.08 -11.23 7.04
CA GLU A 20 -15.12 -11.95 6.29
C GLU A 20 -15.24 -11.46 4.85
N LYS A 21 -15.24 -10.12 4.65
CA LYS A 21 -15.27 -9.52 3.31
C LYS A 21 -14.04 -9.91 2.50
N ALA A 22 -12.85 -9.84 3.11
CA ALA A 22 -11.60 -10.20 2.44
C ALA A 22 -11.59 -11.69 2.05
N LYS A 23 -12.01 -12.59 2.95
CA LYS A 23 -12.14 -14.02 2.63
C LYS A 23 -13.08 -14.26 1.47
N LYS A 24 -14.25 -13.60 1.46
CA LYS A 24 -15.21 -13.72 0.35
C LYS A 24 -14.59 -13.28 -0.98
N ILE A 25 -13.93 -12.12 -1.01
CA ILE A 25 -13.26 -11.61 -2.21
C ILE A 25 -12.18 -12.57 -2.69
N MET A 26 -11.33 -13.08 -1.79
CA MET A 26 -10.26 -14.02 -2.16
C MET A 26 -10.81 -15.33 -2.71
N LEU A 27 -11.89 -15.86 -2.11
CA LEU A 27 -12.54 -17.09 -2.57
C LEU A 27 -13.21 -16.89 -3.94
N GLU A 28 -13.92 -15.79 -4.13
CA GLU A 28 -14.54 -15.45 -5.41
C GLU A 28 -13.47 -15.27 -6.49
N PHE A 29 -12.40 -14.54 -6.20
CA PHE A 29 -11.26 -14.35 -7.08
C PHE A 29 -10.59 -15.68 -7.45
N GLY A 30 -10.33 -16.54 -6.47
CA GLY A 30 -9.76 -17.88 -6.69
C GLY A 30 -10.63 -18.75 -7.59
N LYS A 31 -11.95 -18.79 -7.34
CA LYS A 31 -12.90 -19.53 -8.20
C LYS A 31 -12.93 -18.97 -9.62
N THR A 32 -12.87 -17.65 -9.77
CA THR A 32 -12.80 -17.02 -11.10
C THR A 32 -11.50 -17.40 -11.79
N LEU A 33 -10.35 -17.38 -11.10
CA LEU A 33 -9.08 -17.82 -11.67
C LEU A 33 -9.09 -19.28 -12.10
N GLU A 34 -9.66 -20.18 -11.29
CA GLU A 34 -9.80 -21.62 -11.62
C GLU A 34 -10.66 -21.85 -12.87
N SER A 35 -11.64 -20.97 -13.12
CA SER A 35 -12.52 -21.07 -14.29
C SER A 35 -11.90 -20.55 -15.59
N LEU A 36 -10.80 -19.80 -15.50
CA LEU A 36 -10.13 -19.26 -16.68
C LEU A 36 -9.28 -20.34 -17.35
N PRO A 37 -9.19 -20.35 -18.69
CA PRO A 37 -8.24 -21.21 -19.39
C PRO A 37 -6.80 -20.81 -19.01
N GLU A 38 -5.84 -21.72 -19.19
CA GLU A 38 -4.42 -21.38 -19.06
C GLU A 38 -4.09 -20.23 -20.02
N ILE A 39 -3.76 -19.07 -19.45
CA ILE A 39 -3.34 -17.90 -20.20
C ILE A 39 -1.82 -17.97 -20.26
N PRO A 40 -1.20 -17.94 -21.45
CA PRO A 40 0.25 -17.85 -21.55
C PRO A 40 0.74 -16.61 -20.80
N GLU A 41 1.85 -16.73 -20.07
CA GLU A 41 2.41 -15.60 -19.33
C GLU A 41 2.62 -14.41 -20.26
N ALA A 42 2.07 -13.27 -19.89
CA ALA A 42 2.29 -12.02 -20.60
C ALA A 42 3.70 -11.51 -20.28
N VAL A 43 4.71 -12.16 -20.84
CA VAL A 43 6.09 -11.71 -20.77
C VAL A 43 6.26 -10.59 -21.79
N VAL A 44 6.51 -9.38 -21.29
CA VAL A 44 6.90 -8.25 -22.12
C VAL A 44 8.41 -8.08 -21.97
N GLU A 45 9.17 -8.59 -22.93
CA GLU A 45 10.60 -8.29 -23.02
C GLU A 45 10.77 -6.80 -23.35
N ARG A 46 11.52 -6.09 -22.51
CA ARG A 46 11.81 -4.66 -22.72
C ARG A 46 13.31 -4.49 -22.77
N GLU A 47 13.80 -3.91 -23.87
CA GLU A 47 15.21 -3.54 -24.03
C GLU A 47 15.65 -2.49 -23.01
N LYS A 48 14.72 -1.65 -22.54
CA LYS A 48 14.96 -0.59 -21.55
C LYS A 48 14.03 -0.75 -20.36
N PHE A 49 14.62 -0.85 -19.18
CA PHE A 49 13.91 -0.87 -17.88
C PHE A 49 14.23 0.36 -17.03
N GLU A 50 15.24 1.12 -17.42
CA GLU A 50 15.67 2.33 -16.73
C GLU A 50 14.78 3.51 -17.14
N ARG A 51 14.54 4.39 -16.18
CA ARG A 51 13.85 5.67 -16.41
C ARG A 51 14.90 6.76 -16.40
N GLU A 52 14.88 7.62 -17.41
CA GLU A 52 15.68 8.85 -17.40
C GLU A 52 15.24 9.74 -16.24
N GLU A 53 16.21 10.20 -15.44
CA GLU A 53 15.92 11.07 -14.30
C GLU A 53 15.49 12.45 -14.80
N GLY A 54 14.26 12.84 -14.45
CA GLY A 54 13.72 14.17 -14.75
C GLY A 54 14.02 15.19 -13.65
N LYS A 55 13.49 16.41 -13.79
CA LYS A 55 13.65 17.48 -12.78
C LYS A 55 12.91 17.20 -11.44
N GLY A 56 12.03 16.19 -11.42
CA GLY A 56 11.11 15.92 -10.32
C GLY A 56 9.97 16.95 -10.25
N ASP A 57 8.87 16.55 -9.62
CA ASP A 57 7.75 17.45 -9.33
C ASP A 57 7.83 17.94 -7.89
N LEU A 58 7.28 19.13 -7.63
CA LEU A 58 7.08 19.60 -6.26
C LEU A 58 6.10 18.66 -5.55
N CYS A 59 6.46 18.30 -4.32
CA CYS A 59 5.64 17.41 -3.50
C CYS A 59 4.30 18.09 -3.19
N ASP A 60 3.21 17.41 -3.55
CA ASP A 60 1.85 17.82 -3.21
C ASP A 60 1.62 17.82 -1.69
N ASP A 61 1.04 18.90 -1.18
CA ASP A 61 0.84 19.07 0.27
C ASP A 61 -0.16 18.03 0.82
N ILE A 62 -1.17 17.63 0.03
CA ILE A 62 -2.13 16.60 0.44
C ILE A 62 -1.44 15.24 0.58
N PHE A 63 -0.62 14.88 -0.40
CA PHE A 63 0.19 13.66 -0.35
C PHE A 63 1.11 13.65 0.88
N ARG A 64 1.79 14.76 1.16
CA ARG A 64 2.67 14.90 2.34
C ARG A 64 1.89 14.68 3.64
N ASP A 65 0.71 15.30 3.75
CA ASP A 65 -0.12 15.20 4.94
C ASP A 65 -0.64 13.77 5.18
N ILE A 66 -1.06 13.06 4.12
CA ILE A 66 -1.50 11.66 4.19
C ILE A 66 -0.33 10.76 4.58
N MET A 67 0.81 10.90 3.91
CA MET A 67 2.00 10.10 4.17
C MET A 67 2.45 10.22 5.63
N LEU A 68 2.59 11.46 6.11
CA LEU A 68 2.96 11.71 7.50
C LEU A 68 1.84 11.31 8.46
N GLY A 69 0.56 11.49 8.09
CA GLY A 69 -0.60 11.09 8.90
C GLY A 69 -0.62 9.59 9.25
N ASN A 70 -0.04 8.76 8.39
CA ASN A 70 0.10 7.32 8.61
C ASN A 70 1.25 6.93 9.56
N ALA A 71 2.11 7.87 9.95
CA ALA A 71 3.24 7.58 10.82
C ALA A 71 2.80 7.47 12.30
N PRO A 72 3.26 6.45 13.05
CA PRO A 72 2.88 6.27 14.46
C PRO A 72 3.39 7.40 15.37
N LYS A 73 4.54 8.00 15.02
CA LYS A 73 5.06 9.22 15.64
C LYS A 73 5.61 10.12 14.54
N LYS A 74 5.24 11.40 14.56
CA LYS A 74 5.76 12.43 13.65
C LYS A 74 5.89 13.77 14.35
N ASN A 75 6.78 14.59 13.81
CA ASN A 75 6.70 16.05 13.95
C ASN A 75 6.32 16.61 12.57
N LYS A 76 5.78 17.83 12.51
CA LYS A 76 5.17 18.49 11.33
C LYS A 76 5.69 18.00 9.97
N ASN A 77 7.02 17.94 9.79
CA ASN A 77 7.65 17.61 8.51
C ASN A 77 8.48 16.31 8.51
N PHE A 78 8.47 15.48 9.56
CA PHE A 78 9.30 14.27 9.64
C PHE A 78 8.73 13.18 10.55
N ILE A 79 9.04 11.92 10.21
CA ILE A 79 8.69 10.73 11.01
C ILE A 79 9.69 10.55 12.14
N ILE A 80 9.20 10.25 13.35
CA ILE A 80 10.04 9.97 14.52
C ILE A 80 10.12 8.45 14.67
N ALA A 81 11.29 7.90 14.42
CA ALA A 81 11.61 6.50 14.69
C ALA A 81 12.51 6.39 15.93
N GLU A 82 12.48 5.23 16.59
CA GLU A 82 13.44 4.92 17.66
C GLU A 82 14.84 4.79 17.08
N LYS A 83 15.87 5.25 17.80
CA LYS A 83 17.26 5.01 17.42
C LYS A 83 17.57 3.52 17.64
N GLY A 84 17.27 2.69 16.66
CA GLY A 84 17.82 1.34 16.55
C GLY A 84 19.27 1.44 16.08
N GLY A 85 20.24 1.21 16.97
CA GLY A 85 21.56 0.81 16.50
C GLY A 85 21.39 -0.51 15.76
N TRP A 86 21.95 -0.63 14.56
CA TRP A 86 21.99 -1.91 13.85
C TRP A 86 22.77 -2.88 14.73
N THR A 87 22.08 -3.73 15.50
CA THR A 87 22.73 -4.83 16.22
C THR A 87 23.17 -5.84 15.17
N LYS A 88 24.49 -6.06 15.15
CA LYS A 88 25.22 -6.95 14.27
C LYS A 88 24.77 -8.40 14.39
#